data_AF-A0AAV3Y8I1-F1
#
_entry.id   AF-A0AAV3Y8I1-F1
#
_cell.length_a   1.000
_cell.length_b   1.000
_cell.length_c   1.000
_cell.angle_alpha   90.00
_cell.angle_beta   90.00
_cell.angle_gamma   90.00
#
_symmetry.space_group_name_H-M   'P 1'
#
loop_
_entity.id
_entity.type
_entity.pdbx_description
1 polymer ?
#
loop_
_entity_poly.entity_id
_entity_poly.type
_entity_poly.pdbx_seq_one_letter_code
_entity_poly.pdbx_strand_id
1 'polypeptide(L)'
;MKEINFFSSVGGLHKIYASVESPGAQCNQGWFGDGCQFQCHCAGNGECSRSGTCSDGCDPQWFGPACQYDMSEYTVGPDLSWLSDNDPATCNNNDNVQSVTVALDTPHPLTWVRVVVSATVKIMSRNMIK
;
A
#
# COMPACT_ATOMS: atom_id res chain seq x y z
N MET A 1 3.38 -17.88 3.91
CA MET A 1 2.57 -16.71 3.51
C MET A 1 1.55 -17.20 2.50
N LYS A 2 0.25 -17.01 2.77
CA LYS A 2 -0.83 -17.37 1.83
C LYS A 2 -1.65 -16.11 1.63
N GLU A 3 -1.64 -15.58 0.42
CA GLU A 3 -2.54 -14.50 0.02
C GLU A 3 -3.91 -15.10 -0.29
N ILE A 4 -4.96 -14.49 0.25
CA ILE A 4 -6.35 -14.80 -0.07
C ILE A 4 -6.85 -13.67 -0.94
N ASN A 5 -7.06 -13.94 -2.22
CA ASN A 5 -7.67 -12.99 -3.15
C ASN A 5 -9.18 -13.22 -3.17
N PHE A 6 -9.96 -12.17 -2.86
CA PHE A 6 -11.40 -12.15 -3.01
C PHE A 6 -11.77 -11.50 -4.34
N PHE A 7 -12.38 -12.26 -5.24
CA PHE A 7 -13.11 -11.70 -6.38
C PHE A 7 -14.59 -11.98 -6.20
N SER A 8 -15.40 -10.92 -6.11
CA SER A 8 -16.85 -11.04 -6.16
C SER A 8 -17.27 -11.32 -7.60
N SER A 9 -17.74 -12.53 -7.86
CA SER A 9 -18.43 -12.88 -9.10
C SER A 9 -19.91 -12.59 -8.92
N VAL A 10 -20.39 -11.49 -9.50
CA VAL A 10 -21.82 -11.32 -9.78
C VAL A 10 -22.07 -11.79 -11.20
N GLY A 11 -22.79 -12.91 -11.32
CA GLY A 11 -23.10 -13.57 -12.58
C GLY A 11 -24.15 -12.85 -13.42
N GLY A 12 -24.08 -13.08 -14.74
CA GLY A 12 -25.16 -12.76 -15.68
C GLY A 12 -24.71 -12.65 -17.14
N LEU A 13 -25.16 -13.62 -17.96
CA LEU A 13 -25.13 -13.73 -19.43
C LEU A 13 -23.77 -14.02 -20.09
N HIS A 14 -23.64 -15.25 -20.60
CA HIS A 14 -22.59 -15.69 -21.52
C HIS A 14 -22.58 -14.82 -22.78
N LYS A 15 -21.71 -13.81 -22.78
CA LYS A 15 -21.08 -13.32 -24.00
C LYS A 15 -19.72 -13.99 -24.07
N ILE A 16 -19.47 -14.69 -25.17
CA ILE A 16 -18.14 -15.18 -25.51
C ILE A 16 -17.33 -13.93 -25.85
N TYR A 17 -16.77 -13.28 -24.83
CA TYR A 17 -15.69 -12.34 -25.06
C TYR A 17 -14.48 -13.19 -25.37
N ALA A 18 -14.04 -13.18 -26.63
CA ALA A 18 -12.62 -13.37 -26.86
C ALA A 18 -11.95 -12.25 -26.05
N SER A 19 -11.19 -12.61 -25.02
CA SER A 19 -10.21 -11.71 -24.46
C SER A 19 -9.21 -11.46 -25.58
N VAL A 20 -9.48 -10.44 -26.40
CA VAL A 20 -8.41 -9.76 -27.10
C VAL A 20 -7.54 -9.29 -25.95
N GLU A 21 -6.43 -9.97 -25.71
CA GLU A 21 -5.32 -9.38 -25.01
C GLU A 21 -5.05 -8.09 -25.78
N SER A 22 -5.60 -6.97 -25.26
CA SER A 22 -5.16 -5.65 -25.66
C SER A 22 -3.64 -5.74 -25.63
N PRO A 23 -2.91 -5.37 -26.69
CA PRO A 23 -1.47 -5.31 -26.61
C PRO A 23 -1.19 -4.45 -25.39
N GLY A 24 -0.79 -5.10 -24.28
CA GLY A 24 -0.90 -4.51 -22.95
C GLY A 24 -0.33 -3.12 -23.05
N ALA A 25 -1.20 -2.10 -22.86
CA ALA A 25 -0.86 -0.73 -23.22
C ALA A 25 0.52 -0.49 -22.64
N GLN A 26 1.52 -0.32 -23.51
CA GLN A 26 2.90 -0.25 -23.05
C GLN A 26 2.96 1.02 -22.22
N CYS A 27 2.98 0.84 -20.90
CA CYS A 27 3.06 1.95 -20.00
C CYS A 27 4.36 2.68 -20.26
N ASN A 28 4.32 4.00 -20.12
CA ASN A 28 5.53 4.79 -20.09
C ASN A 28 6.47 4.22 -19.02
N GLN A 29 7.77 4.37 -19.23
CA GLN A 29 8.77 3.91 -18.28
C GLN A 29 8.48 4.48 -16.88
N GLY A 30 8.50 3.61 -15.87
CA GLY A 30 8.13 3.96 -14.50
C GLY A 30 6.62 3.83 -14.18
N TRP A 31 5.77 3.46 -15.14
CA TRP A 31 4.33 3.28 -14.93
C TRP A 31 3.90 1.82 -15.15
N PHE A 32 2.88 1.38 -14.41
CA PHE A 32 2.38 0.01 -14.45
C PHE A 32 0.90 -0.09 -14.00
N GLY A 33 0.34 -1.30 -14.07
CA GLY A 33 -1.05 -1.60 -13.72
C GLY A 33 -2.02 -1.42 -14.89
N ASP A 34 -3.28 -1.81 -14.68
CA ASP A 34 -4.33 -1.62 -15.68
C ASP A 34 -4.40 -0.14 -16.07
N GLY A 35 -4.41 0.17 -17.36
CA GLY A 35 -4.43 1.57 -17.82
C GLY A 35 -3.24 2.44 -17.37
N CYS A 36 -2.14 1.84 -16.88
CA CYS A 36 -0.94 2.56 -16.45
C CYS A 36 -1.19 3.56 -15.32
N GLN A 37 -2.06 3.20 -14.38
CA GLN A 37 -2.51 4.08 -13.30
C GLN A 37 -1.53 4.24 -12.13
N PHE A 38 -0.50 3.40 -12.04
CA PHE A 38 0.46 3.42 -10.94
C PHE A 38 1.84 3.83 -11.42
N GLN A 39 2.45 4.78 -10.73
CA GLN A 39 3.86 5.14 -10.89
C GLN A 39 4.69 4.41 -9.82
N CYS A 40 5.84 3.86 -10.20
CA CYS A 40 6.77 3.24 -9.25
C CYS A 40 7.83 4.25 -8.80
N HIS A 41 8.28 4.11 -7.55
CA HIS A 41 9.31 4.96 -6.95
C HIS A 41 10.41 4.10 -6.31
N CYS A 42 11.29 3.56 -7.16
CA CYS A 42 12.38 2.70 -6.72
C CYS A 42 13.54 3.49 -6.14
N ALA A 43 14.25 2.88 -5.19
CA ALA A 43 15.44 3.48 -4.57
C ALA A 43 16.48 3.90 -5.61
N GLY A 44 17.19 5.00 -5.32
CA GLY A 44 18.31 5.46 -6.14
C GLY A 44 17.92 5.97 -7.53
N ASN A 45 16.66 6.42 -7.71
CA ASN A 45 16.06 6.74 -9.01
C ASN A 45 16.08 5.54 -9.99
N GLY A 46 16.02 4.32 -9.45
CA GLY A 46 15.97 3.10 -10.25
C GLY A 46 14.68 3.02 -11.07
N GLU A 47 14.76 2.36 -12.20
CA GLU A 47 13.59 2.06 -13.03
C GLU A 47 12.95 0.75 -12.57
N CYS A 48 11.63 0.71 -12.46
CA CYS A 48 10.92 -0.55 -12.22
C CYS A 48 10.75 -1.36 -13.50
N SER A 49 10.51 -2.66 -13.32
CA SER A 49 10.07 -3.55 -14.39
C SER A 49 8.69 -3.13 -14.94
N ARG A 50 8.27 -3.75 -16.05
CA ARG A 50 6.91 -3.56 -16.61
C ARG A 50 5.79 -3.93 -15.64
N SER A 51 6.07 -4.75 -14.63
CA SER A 51 5.11 -5.11 -13.57
C SER A 51 5.20 -4.19 -12.35
N GLY A 52 6.02 -3.14 -12.38
CA GLY A 52 6.22 -2.20 -11.28
C GLY A 52 7.27 -2.64 -10.25
N THR A 53 8.00 -3.74 -10.48
CA THR A 53 8.92 -4.30 -9.48
C THR A 53 10.23 -3.51 -9.41
N CYS A 54 10.67 -3.16 -8.19
CA CYS A 54 11.95 -2.52 -7.90
C CYS A 54 12.95 -3.54 -7.32
N SER A 55 14.16 -3.62 -7.90
CA SER A 55 15.19 -4.59 -7.45
C SER A 55 15.78 -4.24 -6.08
N ASP A 56 16.00 -2.95 -5.82
CA ASP A 56 16.67 -2.46 -4.61
C ASP A 56 15.69 -1.91 -3.57
N GLY A 57 14.39 -2.20 -3.74
CA GLY A 57 13.32 -1.69 -2.89
C GLY A 57 12.89 -0.27 -3.24
N CYS A 58 12.20 0.36 -2.30
CA CYS A 58 11.55 1.65 -2.49
C CYS A 58 12.44 2.82 -2.10
N ASP A 59 12.25 3.94 -2.81
CA ASP A 59 12.83 5.22 -2.40
C ASP A 59 12.29 5.60 -1.00
N PRO A 60 13.03 6.38 -0.18
CA PRO A 60 12.55 6.81 1.12
C PRO A 60 11.17 7.48 1.00
N GLN A 61 10.29 7.20 1.96
CA GLN A 61 8.89 7.64 1.97
C GLN A 61 7.99 6.98 0.92
N TRP A 62 8.44 5.97 0.18
CA TRP A 62 7.58 5.16 -0.70
C TRP A 62 7.49 3.73 -0.19
N PHE A 63 6.33 3.11 -0.40
CA PHE A 63 6.13 1.71 -0.03
C PHE A 63 5.03 1.06 -0.90
N GLY A 64 4.76 -0.21 -0.61
CA GLY A 64 3.85 -1.05 -1.40
C GLY A 64 4.63 -2.06 -2.24
N PRO A 65 3.96 -3.07 -2.83
CA PRO A 65 4.62 -4.13 -3.59
C PRO A 65 5.46 -3.63 -4.78
N ALA A 66 5.15 -2.45 -5.31
CA ALA A 66 5.78 -1.81 -6.44
C ALA A 66 6.22 -0.37 -6.13
N CYS A 67 6.35 -0.03 -4.84
CA CYS A 67 6.74 1.30 -4.38
C CYS A 67 5.86 2.42 -4.94
N GLN A 68 4.55 2.16 -5.01
CA GLN A 68 3.59 3.01 -5.72
C GLN A 68 2.79 3.96 -4.83
N TYR A 69 3.05 3.91 -3.53
CA TYR A 69 2.31 4.66 -2.54
C TYR A 69 3.26 5.50 -1.69
N ASP A 70 2.89 6.76 -1.46
CA ASP A 70 3.65 7.71 -0.66
C ASP A 70 3.30 7.59 0.83
N MET A 71 4.25 7.68 1.72
CA MET A 71 3.97 7.75 3.14
C MET A 71 3.41 9.14 3.45
N SER A 72 2.11 9.23 3.73
CA SER A 72 1.50 10.49 4.18
C SER A 72 2.17 10.95 5.48
N GLU A 73 2.36 12.26 5.63
CA GLU A 73 2.82 12.84 6.89
C GLU A 73 1.76 12.69 7.97
N TYR A 74 2.19 12.29 9.15
CA TYR A 74 1.33 12.17 10.32
C TYR A 74 2.11 12.51 11.58
N THR A 75 1.38 13.02 12.57
CA THR A 75 1.94 13.37 13.87
C THR A 75 1.63 12.28 14.89
N VAL A 76 2.67 11.85 15.60
CA VAL A 76 2.57 10.93 16.75
C VAL A 76 2.95 11.64 18.04
N GLY A 77 2.39 11.18 19.15
CA GLY A 77 2.79 11.65 20.48
C GLY A 77 4.25 11.29 20.82
N PRO A 78 4.86 11.94 21.83
CA PRO A 78 6.27 11.73 22.18
C PRO A 78 6.59 10.28 22.59
N ASP A 79 5.63 9.55 23.17
CA ASP A 79 5.79 8.15 23.60
C ASP A 79 5.62 7.13 22.45
N LEU A 80 5.43 7.62 21.23
CA LEU A 80 5.04 6.84 20.05
C LEU A 80 6.08 6.95 18.91
N SER A 81 7.32 7.34 19.22
CA SER A 81 8.39 7.50 18.22
C SER A 81 8.66 6.24 17.39
N TRP A 82 8.46 5.06 17.97
CA TRP A 82 8.56 3.75 17.32
C TRP A 82 7.51 3.51 16.22
N LEU A 83 6.45 4.34 16.13
CA LEU A 83 5.48 4.25 15.03
C LEU A 83 5.96 4.97 13.77
N SER A 84 6.80 6.00 13.93
CA SER A 84 7.16 6.94 12.86
C SER A 84 8.64 6.90 12.48
N ASP A 85 9.41 5.93 12.98
CA ASP A 85 10.84 5.78 12.69
C ASP A 85 11.15 5.07 11.37
N ASN A 86 10.11 4.58 10.67
CA ASN A 86 10.20 3.83 9.42
C ASN A 86 11.02 2.54 9.49
N ASP A 87 11.28 2.00 10.70
CA ASP A 87 12.01 0.75 10.87
C ASP A 87 11.04 -0.37 11.30
N PRO A 88 10.78 -1.39 10.45
CA PRO A 88 9.90 -2.49 10.82
C PRO A 88 10.46 -3.37 11.96
N ALA A 89 11.72 -3.22 12.35
CA ALA A 89 12.34 -3.97 13.44
C ALA A 89 12.12 -3.33 14.82
N THR A 90 11.80 -2.04 14.90
CA THR A 90 11.62 -1.28 16.14
C THR A 90 10.16 -1.30 16.63
N CYS A 91 9.53 -2.47 16.63
CA CYS A 91 8.13 -2.62 17.08
C CYS A 91 7.96 -2.38 18.61
N ASN A 92 6.81 -1.82 19.01
CA ASN A 92 6.42 -1.76 20.41
C ASN A 92 6.12 -3.15 20.99
N ASN A 93 6.80 -3.48 22.08
CA ASN A 93 6.61 -4.73 22.83
C ASN A 93 5.88 -4.51 24.17
N ASN A 94 5.35 -3.31 24.41
CA ASN A 94 4.62 -2.99 25.63
C ASN A 94 3.16 -3.41 25.51
N ASP A 95 2.79 -4.48 26.23
CA ASP A 95 1.42 -5.02 26.30
C ASP A 95 0.39 -4.04 26.89
N ASN A 96 0.84 -2.95 27.53
CA ASN A 96 -0.07 -1.93 28.09
C ASN A 96 -0.62 -0.96 27.03
N VAL A 97 -0.09 -0.96 25.81
CA VAL A 97 -0.56 -0.09 24.72
C VAL A 97 -1.75 -0.75 24.03
N GLN A 98 -2.97 -0.39 24.45
CA GLN A 98 -4.21 -0.98 23.92
C GLN A 98 -4.69 -0.32 22.62
N SER A 99 -4.37 0.96 22.42
CA SER A 99 -4.79 1.72 21.24
C SER A 99 -3.81 2.82 20.91
N VAL A 100 -3.58 3.03 19.61
CA VAL A 100 -2.84 4.16 19.07
C VAL A 100 -3.81 5.01 18.26
N THR A 101 -3.74 6.32 18.43
CA THR A 101 -4.47 7.28 17.59
C THR A 101 -3.46 8.11 16.83
N VAL A 102 -3.62 8.16 15.52
CA VAL A 102 -2.77 8.94 14.62
C VAL A 102 -3.63 10.04 13.99
N ALA A 103 -3.13 11.27 14.00
CA ALA A 103 -3.74 12.37 13.28
C ALA A 103 -3.01 12.52 11.94
N LEU A 104 -3.78 12.51 10.85
CA LEU A 104 -3.24 12.88 9.54
C LEU A 104 -3.26 14.40 9.45
N ASP A 105 -2.11 14.99 9.12
CA ASP A 105 -1.98 16.44 9.05
C ASP A 105 -2.75 16.99 7.84
N THR A 106 -2.90 16.17 6.79
CA THR A 106 -3.62 16.51 5.57
C THR A 106 -4.84 15.59 5.35
N PRO A 107 -6.01 16.14 4.96
CA PRO A 107 -7.16 15.33 4.57
C PRO A 107 -6.88 14.59 3.27
N HIS A 108 -6.55 13.31 3.35
CA HIS A 108 -6.29 12.46 2.18
C HIS A 108 -7.25 11.27 2.19
N PRO A 109 -7.73 10.81 1.01
CA PRO A 109 -8.42 9.53 0.93
C PRO A 109 -7.47 8.43 1.42
N LEU A 110 -7.80 7.82 2.55
CA LEU A 110 -7.09 6.65 3.05
C LEU A 110 -7.34 5.48 2.10
N THR A 111 -6.43 5.30 1.13
CA THR A 111 -6.52 4.25 0.12
C THR A 111 -5.90 2.94 0.60
N TRP A 112 -4.84 3.03 1.41
CA TRP A 112 -4.15 1.91 2.01
C TRP A 112 -3.64 2.30 3.40
N VAL A 113 -3.41 1.30 4.25
CA VAL A 113 -2.74 1.44 5.55
C VAL A 113 -1.79 0.27 5.69
N ARG A 114 -0.51 0.55 5.97
CA ARG A 114 0.47 -0.50 6.29
C ARG A 114 0.63 -0.57 7.81
N VAL A 115 0.32 -1.72 8.38
CA VAL A 115 0.55 -2.01 9.81
C VAL A 115 1.45 -3.23 9.90
N VAL A 116 2.60 -3.08 10.56
CA VAL A 116 3.54 -4.18 10.83
C VAL A 116 3.29 -4.67 12.25
N VAL A 117 3.05 -5.97 12.39
CA VAL A 117 2.70 -6.60 13.67
C VAL A 117 3.40 -7.94 13.81
N SER A 118 3.74 -8.30 15.04
CA SER A 118 4.31 -9.61 15.38
C SER A 118 3.26 -10.72 15.51
N ALA A 119 1.98 -10.35 15.69
CA ALA A 119 0.84 -11.25 15.86
C ALA A 119 -0.37 -10.80 15.03
N THR A 120 -1.38 -11.66 14.89
CA THR A 120 -2.61 -11.32 14.16
C THR A 120 -3.39 -10.22 14.89
N VAL A 121 -3.63 -9.09 14.21
CA VAL A 121 -4.41 -7.97 14.75
C VAL A 121 -5.76 -7.81 14.03
N LYS A 122 -6.75 -7.27 14.73
CA LYS A 122 -8.01 -6.79 14.15
C LYS A 122 -7.91 -5.27 13.98
N ILE A 123 -7.87 -4.80 12.74
CA ILE A 123 -7.90 -3.37 12.44
C ILE A 123 -9.37 -2.93 12.44
N MET A 124 -9.72 -1.99 13.32
CA MET A 124 -11.06 -1.40 13.36
C MET A 124 -10.99 0.01 12.76
N SER A 125 -11.71 0.26 11.66
CA SER A 125 -11.95 1.62 11.19
C SER A 125 -13.30 2.10 11.72
N ARG A 126 -13.34 3.33 12.25
CA ARG A 126 -14.61 4.06 12.43
C ARG A 126 -14.81 4.92 11.18
N ASN A 127 -15.90 4.67 10.46
CA ASN A 127 -16.34 5.61 9.43
C ASN A 127 -16.66 6.95 10.11
N MET A 128 -15.85 7.97 9.84
CA MET A 128 -16.25 9.36 10.09
C MET A 128 -17.16 9.78 8.95
N ILE A 129 -18.43 9.40 9.03
CA ILE A 129 -19.49 9.98 8.20
C ILE A 129 -19.67 11.42 8.69
N LYS A 130 -19.33 12.40 7.87
CA LYS A 130 -19.91 13.75 7.95
C LYS A 130 -20.98 13.87 6.88
#